data_AF-A0A4P6L198-F1
#
_entry.id   AF-A0A4P6L198-F1
#
_cell.length_a   1.000
_cell.length_b   1.000
_cell.length_c   1.000
_cell.angle_alpha   90.00
_cell.angle_beta   90.00
_cell.angle_gamma   90.00
#
_symmetry.space_group_name_H-M   'P 1'
#
loop_
_entity.id
_entity.type
_entity.pdbx_description
1 polymer ?
#
loop_
_entity_poly.entity_id
_entity_poly.type
_entity_poly.pdbx_seq_one_letter_code
_entity_poly.pdbx_strand_id
1 'polypeptide(L)'
;MKHRSTAAMAVLLGVLGTAAAEAPDVPSKAFVDLCMSTFGNPDAVRTAALGRGFKAAPEFKERLMRKGGEGDVYAARDLALVVERGRRMCTVFAKSDNPEATGAHLKSWLPPASTPFTVATENVSGTGNQSTVMYRISKEGKPFAAWTFSTYKGQGTFNVAITLQ
;
A
#
# COMPACT_ATOMS: atom_id res chain seq x y z
N MET A 1 -17.64 63.23 -26.21
CA MET A 1 -17.01 61.99 -26.72
C MET A 1 -15.80 61.65 -25.85
N LYS A 2 -15.70 60.36 -25.47
CA LYS A 2 -14.53 59.61 -24.96
C LYS A 2 -14.09 59.81 -23.49
N HIS A 3 -14.42 58.75 -22.74
CA HIS A 3 -14.07 58.37 -21.37
C HIS A 3 -12.57 58.10 -21.13
N ARG A 4 -12.13 58.30 -19.88
CA ARG A 4 -11.05 57.55 -19.21
C ARG A 4 -11.41 57.50 -17.71
N SER A 5 -12.09 56.46 -17.22
CA SER A 5 -11.57 55.16 -16.76
C SER A 5 -10.62 55.28 -15.56
N THR A 6 -11.21 55.30 -14.36
CA THR A 6 -10.54 55.05 -13.08
C THR A 6 -10.47 53.55 -12.86
N ALA A 7 -9.28 52.96 -12.89
CA ALA A 7 -9.07 51.54 -12.67
C ALA A 7 -9.17 51.22 -11.17
N ALA A 8 -10.16 50.42 -10.78
CA ALA A 8 -10.23 49.78 -9.48
C ALA A 8 -9.27 48.58 -9.47
N MET A 9 -8.26 48.64 -8.62
CA MET A 9 -7.34 47.53 -8.33
C MET A 9 -8.09 46.47 -7.54
N ALA A 10 -8.44 45.35 -8.19
CA ALA A 10 -8.89 44.15 -7.50
C ALA A 10 -7.67 43.40 -6.96
N VAL A 11 -7.51 43.40 -5.63
CA VAL A 11 -6.57 42.52 -4.94
C VAL A 11 -7.20 41.12 -4.90
N LEU A 12 -6.77 40.27 -5.84
CA LEU A 12 -7.06 38.83 -5.79
C LEU A 12 -6.21 38.21 -4.67
N LEU A 13 -6.85 37.89 -3.55
CA LEU A 13 -6.31 36.95 -2.57
C LEU A 13 -6.18 35.58 -3.25
N GLY A 14 -4.95 35.25 -3.67
CA GLY A 14 -4.59 33.89 -4.04
C GLY A 14 -4.58 33.02 -2.80
N VAL A 15 -5.65 32.26 -2.57
CA VAL A 15 -5.60 31.09 -1.70
C VAL A 15 -4.71 30.08 -2.42
N LEU A 16 -3.44 30.02 -2.04
CA LEU A 16 -2.54 28.91 -2.36
C LEU A 16 -3.05 27.70 -1.58
N GLY A 17 -4.08 27.04 -2.13
CA GLY A 17 -4.37 25.67 -1.78
C GLY A 17 -3.15 24.84 -2.16
N THR A 18 -2.35 24.47 -1.16
CA THR A 18 -1.38 23.40 -1.30
C THR A 18 -2.15 22.15 -1.67
N ALA A 19 -2.24 21.86 -2.96
CA ALA A 19 -2.66 20.55 -3.44
C ALA A 19 -1.68 19.56 -2.82
N ALA A 20 -2.13 18.87 -1.77
CA ALA A 20 -1.48 17.64 -1.34
C ALA A 20 -1.48 16.75 -2.58
N ALA A 21 -0.30 16.43 -3.10
CA ALA A 21 -0.17 15.45 -4.16
C ALA A 21 -0.74 14.14 -3.59
N GLU A 22 -1.98 13.83 -3.96
CA GLU A 22 -2.62 12.55 -3.67
C GLU A 22 -1.74 11.49 -4.31
N ALA A 23 -1.03 10.73 -3.48
CA ALA A 23 -0.27 9.59 -3.97
C ALA A 23 -1.26 8.68 -4.69
N PRO A 24 -0.92 8.15 -5.88
CA PRO A 24 -1.81 7.23 -6.57
C PRO A 24 -2.14 6.05 -5.64
N ASP A 25 -3.44 5.81 -5.44
CA ASP A 25 -4.08 4.73 -4.65
C ASP A 25 -3.61 3.30 -4.99
N VAL A 26 -2.76 3.18 -6.01
CA VAL A 26 -2.36 1.96 -6.68
C VAL A 26 -1.81 0.91 -5.72
N PRO A 27 -0.90 1.19 -4.76
CA PRO A 27 -0.38 0.16 -3.87
C PRO A 27 -1.45 -0.44 -2.95
N SER A 28 -2.22 0.41 -2.25
CA SER A 28 -3.28 -0.04 -1.32
C SER A 28 -4.40 -0.75 -2.06
N LYS A 29 -4.80 -0.23 -3.24
CA LYS A 29 -5.80 -0.88 -4.09
C LYS A 29 -5.31 -2.24 -4.59
N ALA A 30 -4.08 -2.32 -5.10
CA ALA A 30 -3.50 -3.58 -5.55
C ALA A 30 -3.45 -4.60 -4.40
N PHE A 31 -3.08 -4.17 -3.20
CA PHE A 31 -3.12 -5.03 -2.01
C PHE A 31 -4.53 -5.57 -1.71
N VAL A 32 -5.55 -4.71 -1.69
CA VAL A 32 -6.93 -5.13 -1.44
C VAL A 32 -7.40 -6.09 -2.53
N ASP A 33 -7.15 -5.75 -3.79
CA ASP A 33 -7.57 -6.52 -4.96
C ASP A 33 -6.89 -7.87 -5.08
N LEU A 34 -5.62 -7.98 -4.71
CA LEU A 34 -4.81 -9.18 -4.91
C LEU A 34 -4.73 -10.05 -3.66
N CYS A 35 -4.50 -9.45 -2.50
CA CYS A 35 -4.25 -10.17 -1.26
C CYS A 35 -5.51 -10.33 -0.42
N MET A 36 -6.28 -9.26 -0.21
CA MET A 36 -7.46 -9.33 0.66
C MET A 36 -8.63 -10.10 0.03
N SER A 37 -8.95 -9.79 -1.23
CA SER A 37 -10.05 -10.44 -1.94
C SER A 37 -9.88 -11.96 -2.07
N THR A 38 -8.63 -12.42 -2.11
CA THR A 38 -8.24 -13.83 -2.22
C THR A 38 -7.87 -14.44 -0.88
N PHE A 39 -7.85 -13.63 0.17
CA PHE A 39 -7.38 -13.97 1.51
C PHE A 39 -6.01 -14.68 1.51
N GLY A 40 -5.10 -14.19 0.66
CA GLY A 40 -3.76 -14.73 0.49
C GLY A 40 -3.72 -16.18 -0.03
N ASN A 41 -4.80 -16.71 -0.59
CA ASN A 41 -4.80 -18.04 -1.22
C ASN A 41 -3.89 -18.03 -2.46
N PRO A 42 -2.82 -18.84 -2.53
CA PRO A 42 -1.83 -18.69 -3.59
C PRO A 42 -2.36 -18.85 -5.02
N ASP A 43 -3.27 -19.81 -5.26
CA ASP A 43 -3.81 -20.07 -6.59
C ASP A 43 -4.77 -18.95 -7.04
N ALA A 44 -5.59 -18.46 -6.11
CA ALA A 44 -6.48 -17.32 -6.36
C ALA A 44 -5.68 -16.04 -6.59
N VAL A 45 -4.64 -15.77 -5.77
CA VAL A 45 -3.74 -14.62 -5.94
C VAL A 45 -3.04 -14.68 -7.30
N ARG A 46 -2.51 -15.84 -7.69
CA ARG A 46 -1.89 -16.04 -9.01
C ARG A 46 -2.87 -15.68 -10.13
N THR A 47 -4.07 -16.23 -10.09
CA THR A 47 -5.10 -15.97 -11.11
C THR A 47 -5.45 -14.48 -11.18
N ALA A 48 -5.64 -13.85 -10.02
CA ALA A 48 -5.93 -12.43 -9.88
C ALA A 48 -4.80 -11.53 -10.41
N ALA A 49 -3.54 -11.93 -10.20
CA ALA A 49 -2.36 -11.19 -10.65
C ALA A 49 -2.19 -11.27 -12.17
N LEU A 50 -2.26 -12.48 -12.73
CA LEU A 50 -2.15 -12.69 -14.18
C LEU A 50 -3.26 -11.95 -14.94
N GLY A 51 -4.51 -12.01 -14.44
CA GLY A 51 -5.63 -11.26 -15.01
C GLY A 51 -5.48 -9.74 -14.97
N ARG A 52 -4.56 -9.21 -14.15
CA ARG A 52 -4.25 -7.78 -14.03
C ARG A 52 -2.93 -7.40 -14.71
N GLY A 53 -2.36 -8.30 -15.52
CA GLY A 53 -1.15 -8.03 -16.31
C GLY A 53 0.17 -8.21 -15.56
N PHE A 54 0.15 -8.77 -14.34
CA PHE A 54 1.37 -9.24 -13.70
C PHE A 54 1.94 -10.43 -14.47
N LYS A 55 3.27 -10.54 -14.49
CA LYS A 55 4.00 -11.68 -15.06
C LYS A 55 4.82 -12.34 -13.97
N ALA A 56 5.04 -13.65 -14.08
CA ALA A 56 5.98 -14.34 -13.22
C ALA A 56 7.36 -13.67 -13.33
N ALA A 57 7.96 -13.37 -12.18
CA ALA A 57 9.22 -12.64 -12.08
C ALA A 57 10.13 -13.32 -11.03
N PRO A 58 10.54 -14.59 -11.28
CA PRO A 58 11.36 -15.36 -10.34
C PRO A 58 12.70 -14.70 -10.01
N GLU A 59 13.22 -13.85 -10.89
CA GLU A 59 14.44 -13.05 -10.68
C GLU A 59 14.36 -12.13 -9.46
N PHE A 60 13.17 -11.75 -9.00
CA PHE A 60 13.00 -10.93 -7.80
C PHE A 60 12.90 -11.75 -6.51
N LYS A 61 12.91 -13.08 -6.58
CA LYS A 61 12.69 -13.96 -5.42
C LYS A 61 13.74 -13.78 -4.34
N GLU A 62 15.04 -13.75 -4.70
CA GLU A 62 16.12 -13.58 -3.72
C GLU A 62 16.06 -12.22 -3.00
N ARG A 63 15.52 -11.19 -3.66
CA ARG A 63 15.48 -9.82 -3.15
C ARG A 63 14.23 -9.53 -2.32
N LEU A 64 13.06 -10.01 -2.75
CA LEU A 64 11.77 -9.64 -2.16
C LEU A 64 11.21 -10.69 -1.21
N MET A 65 11.62 -11.95 -1.35
CA MET A 65 11.20 -13.01 -0.45
C MET A 65 12.12 -13.07 0.75
N ARG A 66 11.58 -13.44 1.92
CA ARG A 66 12.43 -13.72 3.07
C ARG A 66 13.38 -14.88 2.77
N LYS A 67 14.56 -14.84 3.37
CA LYS A 67 15.54 -15.94 3.28
C LYS A 67 14.90 -17.27 3.68
N GLY A 68 14.99 -18.26 2.80
CA GLY A 68 14.37 -19.58 2.98
C GLY A 68 12.85 -19.60 2.81
N GLY A 69 12.24 -18.51 2.33
CA GLY A 69 10.82 -18.49 1.98
C GLY A 69 10.53 -19.32 0.73
N GLU A 70 9.39 -20.01 0.74
CA GLU A 70 8.86 -20.72 -0.40
C GLU A 70 7.64 -19.99 -0.94
N GLY A 71 7.62 -19.78 -2.25
CA GLY A 71 6.58 -18.97 -2.87
C GLY A 71 6.89 -18.54 -4.29
N ASP A 72 6.01 -17.71 -4.80
CA ASP A 72 6.03 -17.17 -6.15
C ASP A 72 6.14 -15.65 -6.10
N VAL A 73 6.80 -15.08 -7.12
CA VAL A 73 6.92 -13.64 -7.29
C VAL A 73 6.39 -13.25 -8.65
N TYR A 74 5.63 -12.18 -8.68
CA TYR A 74 5.08 -11.59 -9.89
C TYR A 74 5.42 -10.11 -9.93
N ALA A 75 5.55 -9.54 -11.13
CA ALA A 75 5.82 -8.12 -11.31
C ALA A 75 4.95 -7.53 -12.42
N ALA A 76 4.59 -6.25 -12.25
CA ALA A 76 3.95 -5.40 -13.24
C ALA A 76 4.47 -3.99 -13.04
N ARG A 77 4.98 -3.31 -14.08
CA ARG A 77 5.56 -1.95 -14.04
C ARG A 77 6.18 -1.56 -12.67
N ASP A 78 5.42 -0.86 -11.82
CA ASP A 78 5.87 -0.27 -10.55
C ASP A 78 5.46 -1.08 -9.30
N LEU A 79 4.98 -2.30 -9.51
CA LEU A 79 4.48 -3.23 -8.50
C LEU A 79 5.21 -4.58 -8.60
N ALA A 80 5.47 -5.18 -7.44
CA ALA A 80 5.74 -6.59 -7.33
C ALA A 80 4.82 -7.23 -6.29
N LEU A 81 4.51 -8.50 -6.50
CA LEU A 81 3.64 -9.30 -5.66
C LEU A 81 4.43 -10.55 -5.25
N VAL A 82 4.54 -10.78 -3.94
CA VAL A 82 5.15 -11.98 -3.38
C VAL A 82 4.08 -12.77 -2.66
N VAL A 83 4.01 -14.07 -2.94
CA VAL A 83 3.11 -15.00 -2.27
C VAL A 83 3.94 -16.09 -1.61
N GLU A 84 4.08 -16.05 -0.28
CA GLU A 84 4.76 -17.07 0.50
C GLU A 84 3.78 -18.14 0.98
N ARG A 85 4.01 -19.41 0.63
CA ARG A 85 3.11 -20.53 0.99
C ARG A 85 3.30 -20.97 2.44
N GLY A 86 4.53 -21.05 2.92
CA GLY A 86 4.84 -21.60 4.25
C GLY A 86 4.23 -20.81 5.42
N ARG A 87 4.27 -19.47 5.37
CA ARG A 87 3.63 -18.60 6.37
C ARG A 87 2.34 -17.93 5.86
N ARG A 88 1.84 -18.37 4.69
CA ARG A 88 0.66 -17.82 4.00
C ARG A 88 0.63 -16.29 3.95
N MET A 89 1.69 -15.70 3.41
CA MET A 89 1.77 -14.25 3.28
C MET A 89 1.54 -13.81 1.85
N CYS A 90 0.85 -12.69 1.68
CA CYS A 90 0.71 -12.01 0.40
C CYS A 90 1.19 -10.58 0.55
N THR A 91 2.26 -10.21 -0.16
CA THR A 91 2.89 -8.91 -0.05
C THR A 91 2.90 -8.18 -1.38
N VAL A 92 2.35 -6.98 -1.41
CA VAL A 92 2.52 -6.04 -2.51
C VAL A 92 3.67 -5.10 -2.18
N PHE A 93 4.69 -5.10 -3.02
CA PHE A 93 5.77 -4.12 -3.04
C PHE A 93 5.47 -3.07 -4.10
N ALA A 94 5.70 -1.81 -3.78
CA ALA A 94 5.46 -0.72 -4.72
C ALA A 94 6.48 0.41 -4.54
N LYS A 95 6.61 1.21 -5.59
CA LYS A 95 7.14 2.57 -5.47
C LYS A 95 5.99 3.51 -5.09
N SER A 96 6.20 4.32 -4.07
CA SER A 96 5.31 5.39 -3.65
C SER A 96 6.11 6.68 -3.50
N ASP A 97 5.63 7.76 -4.14
CA ASP A 97 6.24 9.08 -4.00
C ASP A 97 5.91 9.73 -2.66
N ASN A 98 4.84 9.26 -1.99
CA ASN A 98 4.47 9.67 -0.65
C ASN A 98 4.01 8.44 0.18
N PRO A 99 4.98 7.70 0.78
CA PRO A 99 4.69 6.53 1.60
C PRO A 99 3.75 6.81 2.78
N GLU A 100 3.79 8.02 3.35
CA GLU A 100 2.91 8.40 4.46
C GLU A 100 1.44 8.44 4.01
N ALA A 101 1.16 9.09 2.86
CA ALA A 101 -0.17 9.11 2.28
C ALA A 101 -0.64 7.70 1.87
N THR A 102 0.24 6.86 1.34
CA THR A 102 -0.09 5.45 1.05
C THR A 102 -0.51 4.69 2.32
N GLY A 103 0.21 4.87 3.44
CA GLY A 103 -0.15 4.26 4.72
C GLY A 103 -1.48 4.79 5.27
N ALA A 104 -1.74 6.09 5.16
CA ALA A 104 -3.01 6.69 5.55
C ALA A 104 -4.18 6.13 4.72
N HIS A 105 -4.00 5.99 3.40
CA HIS A 105 -4.99 5.39 2.52
C HIS A 105 -5.19 3.91 2.83
N LEU A 106 -4.14 3.13 3.08
CA LEU A 106 -4.30 1.74 3.53
C LEU A 106 -5.14 1.66 4.82
N LYS A 107 -4.91 2.58 5.76
CA LYS A 107 -5.66 2.64 7.02
C LYS A 107 -7.16 2.88 6.79
N SER A 108 -7.55 3.64 5.76
CA SER A 108 -8.98 3.84 5.45
C SER A 108 -9.67 2.60 4.89
N TRP A 109 -8.93 1.57 4.45
CA TRP A 109 -9.47 0.26 4.06
C TRP A 109 -9.69 -0.69 5.23
N LEU A 110 -9.22 -0.36 6.44
CA LEU A 110 -9.44 -1.20 7.61
C LEU A 110 -10.94 -1.23 7.97
N PRO A 111 -11.42 -2.35 8.54
CA PRO A 111 -12.81 -2.44 8.99
C PRO A 111 -13.18 -1.30 9.94
N PRO A 112 -14.28 -0.57 9.70
CA PRO A 112 -14.71 0.49 10.60
C PRO A 112 -15.27 -0.10 11.90
N ALA A 113 -15.29 0.71 12.96
CA ALA A 113 -15.77 0.31 14.29
C ALA A 113 -17.26 -0.12 14.33
N SER A 114 -18.02 0.16 13.26
CA SER A 114 -19.40 -0.30 13.09
C SER A 114 -19.51 -1.78 12.65
N THR A 115 -18.40 -2.45 12.41
CA THR A 115 -18.33 -3.87 12.02
C THR A 115 -17.98 -4.75 13.22
N PRO A 116 -18.17 -6.08 13.16
CA PRO A 116 -17.75 -6.99 14.24
C PRO A 116 -16.23 -7.18 14.37
N PHE A 117 -15.44 -6.43 13.60
CA PHE A 117 -13.98 -6.49 13.64
C PHE A 117 -13.41 -5.46 14.60
N THR A 118 -12.35 -5.83 15.32
CA THR A 118 -11.53 -4.93 16.12
C THR A 118 -10.14 -4.84 15.52
N VAL A 119 -9.55 -3.65 15.58
CA VAL A 119 -8.21 -3.38 15.03
C VAL A 119 -7.30 -2.82 16.11
N ALA A 120 -6.18 -3.51 16.36
CA ALA A 120 -5.10 -3.01 17.20
C ALA A 120 -3.90 -2.60 16.33
N THR A 121 -3.34 -1.42 16.58
CA THR A 121 -2.16 -0.92 15.86
C THR A 121 -0.90 -1.12 16.70
N GLU A 122 0.16 -1.65 16.09
CA GLU A 122 1.47 -1.82 16.71
C GLU A 122 2.57 -1.26 15.81
N ASN A 123 3.50 -0.50 16.39
CA ASN A 123 4.74 -0.12 15.72
C ASN A 123 5.78 -1.24 15.94
N VAL A 124 5.99 -2.08 14.93
CA VAL A 124 6.75 -3.33 15.07
C VAL A 124 8.26 -3.09 15.05
N SER A 125 8.72 -2.11 14.28
CA SER A 125 10.13 -1.71 14.26
C SER A 125 10.31 -0.40 13.51
N GLY A 126 11.22 0.43 14.02
CA GLY A 126 11.76 1.60 13.34
C GLY A 126 13.28 1.52 13.39
N THR A 127 13.93 1.18 12.29
CA THR A 127 15.36 1.52 12.13
C THR A 127 15.43 2.86 11.42
N GLY A 128 16.59 3.53 11.41
CA GLY A 128 16.75 4.79 10.67
C GLY A 128 16.29 4.70 9.20
N ASN A 129 16.32 3.50 8.62
CA ASN A 129 16.05 3.24 7.21
C ASN A 129 14.74 2.48 6.92
N GLN A 130 14.00 2.02 7.94
CA GLN A 130 12.74 1.29 7.76
C GLN A 130 11.76 1.63 8.89
N SER A 131 10.51 1.90 8.55
CA SER A 131 9.41 2.00 9.52
C SER A 131 8.33 0.96 9.20
N THR A 132 7.83 0.26 10.21
CA THR A 132 6.82 -0.79 10.07
C THR A 132 5.67 -0.58 11.06
N VAL A 133 4.46 -0.53 10.52
CA VAL A 133 3.20 -0.51 11.29
C VAL A 133 2.44 -1.79 11.00
N MET A 134 1.90 -2.43 12.04
CA MET A 134 1.05 -3.61 11.92
C MET A 134 -0.33 -3.33 12.48
N TYR A 135 -1.35 -3.77 11.75
CA TYR A 135 -2.75 -3.76 12.13
C TYR A 135 -3.18 -5.20 12.40
N ARG A 136 -3.37 -5.55 13.68
CA ARG A 136 -3.97 -6.84 14.06
C ARG A 136 -5.48 -6.72 13.99
N ILE A 137 -6.09 -7.54 13.14
CA ILE A 137 -7.53 -7.58 12.93
C ILE A 137 -8.07 -8.83 13.61
N SER A 138 -9.03 -8.63 14.51
CA SER A 138 -9.72 -9.70 15.21
C SER A 138 -11.22 -9.63 14.93
N LYS A 139 -11.90 -10.78 14.96
CA LYS A 139 -13.36 -10.88 14.91
C LYS A 139 -13.83 -11.61 16.15
N GLU A 140 -14.74 -11.00 16.91
CA GLU A 140 -15.29 -11.60 18.14
C GLU A 140 -14.19 -12.08 19.11
N GLY A 141 -13.12 -11.29 19.25
CA GLY A 141 -11.98 -11.58 20.12
C GLY A 141 -10.98 -12.62 19.59
N LYS A 142 -11.20 -13.20 18.41
CA LYS A 142 -10.28 -14.18 17.78
C LYS A 142 -9.44 -13.53 16.68
N PRO A 143 -8.16 -13.91 16.53
CA PRO A 143 -7.33 -13.45 15.40
C PRO A 143 -7.99 -13.78 14.06
N PHE A 144 -8.05 -12.79 13.17
CA PHE A 144 -8.61 -12.96 11.83
C PHE A 144 -7.54 -12.74 10.75
N ALA A 145 -6.82 -11.62 10.80
CA ALA A 145 -5.76 -11.29 9.85
C ALA A 145 -4.78 -10.29 10.49
N ALA A 146 -3.57 -10.20 9.95
CA ALA A 146 -2.66 -9.10 10.24
C ALA A 146 -2.25 -8.39 8.95
N TRP A 147 -2.38 -7.07 8.92
CA TRP A 147 -1.86 -6.25 7.83
C TRP A 147 -0.60 -5.56 8.30
N THR A 148 0.47 -5.64 7.53
CA THR A 148 1.71 -4.93 7.81
C THR A 148 1.99 -3.92 6.71
N PHE A 149 2.25 -2.68 7.09
CA PHE A 149 2.73 -1.63 6.21
C PHE A 149 4.17 -1.29 6.57
N SER A 150 5.07 -1.45 5.61
CA SER A 150 6.49 -1.09 5.76
C SER A 150 6.87 -0.01 4.77
N THR A 151 7.70 0.92 5.22
CA THR A 151 8.33 1.95 4.40
C THR A 151 9.84 1.80 4.49
N TYR A 152 10.55 2.07 3.39
CA TYR A 152 12.01 1.95 3.30
C TYR A 152 12.61 3.26 2.76
N LYS A 153 13.60 3.82 3.45
CA LYS A 153 14.23 5.10 3.08
C LYS A 153 15.43 4.97 2.12
N GLY A 154 15.70 3.77 1.59
CA GLY A 154 16.81 3.50 0.67
C GLY A 154 16.49 3.70 -0.81
N GLN A 155 17.53 3.80 -1.65
CA GLN A 155 17.38 3.74 -3.10
C GLN A 155 17.04 2.30 -3.51
N GLY A 156 15.85 2.10 -4.08
CA GLY A 156 15.38 0.82 -4.55
C GLY A 156 14.15 0.98 -5.44
N THR A 157 13.85 -0.07 -6.21
CA THR A 157 12.68 -0.12 -7.10
C THR A 157 11.37 0.02 -6.31
N PHE A 158 11.35 -0.46 -5.07
CA PHE A 158 10.19 -0.39 -4.18
C PHE A 158 10.59 0.26 -2.86
N ASN A 159 9.75 1.14 -2.32
CA ASN A 159 9.96 1.81 -1.03
C ASN A 159 8.77 1.65 -0.07
N VAL A 160 7.74 0.92 -0.47
CA VAL A 160 6.68 0.45 0.41
C VAL A 160 6.41 -1.05 0.22
N ALA A 161 5.98 -1.71 1.28
CA ALA A 161 5.45 -3.06 1.25
C ALA A 161 4.17 -3.15 2.09
N ILE A 162 3.13 -3.78 1.54
CA ILE A 162 1.86 -4.06 2.23
C ILE A 162 1.66 -5.57 2.25
N THR A 163 1.64 -6.16 3.44
CA THR A 163 1.55 -7.61 3.63
C THR A 163 0.26 -8.00 4.35
N LEU A 164 -0.40 -9.04 3.85
CA LEU A 164 -1.43 -9.80 4.54
C LEU A 164 -0.80 -11.06 5.14
N GLN A 165 -1.11 -11.35 6.40
CA GLN A 165 -0.75 -12.57 7.13
C GLN A 165 -1.97 -13.17 7.83
#